data_AF-A0A290MJ49-F1
#
_entry.id   AF-A0A290MJ49-F1
#
_cell.length_a   1.000
_cell.length_b   1.000
_cell.length_c   1.000
_cell.angle_alpha   90.00
_cell.angle_beta   90.00
_cell.angle_gamma   90.00
#
_symmetry.space_group_name_H-M   'P 1'
#
loop_
_entity.id
_entity.type
_entity.pdbx_description
1 polymer ?
#
loop_
_entity_poly.entity_id
_entity_poly.type
_entity_poly.pdbx_seq_one_letter_code
_entity_poly.pdbx_strand_id
1 'polypeptide(L)' 'MIPARLRKLIGSIGVMVILFAWIWIFTSLYDHLPQNRFIHLVYFVALGMGWILPVIPLISWMGKADEPLNTGER' A
#
# COMPACT_ATOMS: atom_id res chain seq x y z
N MET A 1 11.35 -6.28 -22.29
CA MET A 1 11.75 -6.62 -20.91
C MET A 1 11.86 -5.32 -20.13
N ILE A 2 10.97 -5.06 -19.17
CA ILE A 2 11.14 -3.88 -18.29
C ILE A 2 12.33 -4.19 -17.37
N PRO A 3 13.36 -3.32 -17.32
CA PRO A 3 14.52 -3.55 -16.47
C PRO A 3 14.09 -3.67 -15.00
N ALA A 4 14.65 -4.62 -14.25
CA ALA A 4 14.33 -4.82 -12.82
C ALA A 4 14.48 -3.53 -11.98
N ARG A 5 15.41 -2.65 -12.36
CA ARG A 5 15.64 -1.34 -11.74
C ARG A 5 14.47 -0.37 -11.94
N LEU A 6 13.87 -0.35 -13.14
CA LEU A 6 12.74 0.51 -13.48
C LEU A 6 11.46 0.04 -12.76
N ARG A 7 11.31 -1.28 -12.61
CA ARG A 7 10.22 -1.89 -11.85
C ARG A 7 10.30 -1.59 -10.36
N LYS A 8 11.51 -1.53 -9.78
CA LYS A 8 11.74 -1.06 -8.41
C LYS A 8 11.39 0.43 -8.24
N LEU A 9 11.73 1.28 -9.21
CA LEU A 9 11.37 2.71 -9.20
C LEU A 9 9.86 2.93 -9.28
N ILE A 10 9.17 2.20 -10.17
CA ILE A 10 7.71 2.27 -10.29
C ILE A 10 7.05 1.72 -9.04
N GLY A 11 7.61 0.66 -8.45
CA GLY A 11 7.14 0.10 -7.18
C GLY A 11 7.20 1.12 -6.04
N SER A 12 8.33 1.79 -5.85
CA SER A 12 8.47 2.81 -4.81
C SER A 12 7.59 4.04 -5.03
N ILE A 13 7.46 4.52 -6.28
CA ILE A 13 6.50 5.58 -6.61
C ILE A 13 5.06 5.12 -6.34
N GLY A 14 4.72 3.88 -6.68
CA GLY A 14 3.43 3.28 -6.39
C GLY A 14 3.13 3.25 -4.88
N VAL A 15 4.12 2.95 -4.04
CA VAL A 15 3.94 2.93 -2.57
C VAL A 15 3.60 4.34 -2.11
N MET A 16 4.32 5.33 -2.63
CA MET A 16 4.09 6.73 -2.32
C MET A 16 2.67 7.16 -2.68
N VAL A 17 2.20 6.85 -3.90
CA VAL A 17 0.84 7.19 -4.36
C VAL A 17 -0.22 6.52 -3.49
N ILE A 18 -0.04 5.24 -3.14
CA ILE A 18 -0.96 4.51 -2.26
C ILE A 18 -1.01 5.16 -0.87
N LEU A 19 0.13 5.53 -0.30
CA LEU A 19 0.19 6.21 0.99
C LEU A 19 -0.51 7.57 0.94
N PHE A 20 -0.27 8.37 -0.12
CA PHE A 20 -0.96 9.65 -0.31
C PHE A 20 -2.47 9.48 -0.43
N ALA A 21 -2.92 8.53 -1.26
CA ALA A 21 -4.34 8.22 -1.40
C ALA A 21 -4.96 7.75 -0.06
N TRP A 22 -4.23 6.94 0.71
CA TRP A 22 -4.70 6.47 2.00
C TRP A 22 -4.84 7.60 3.02
N ILE A 23 -3.84 8.48 3.11
CA ILE A 23 -3.89 9.66 3.99
C ILE A 23 -5.04 10.57 3.58
N TRP A 24 -5.24 10.80 2.28
CA TRP A 24 -6.36 11.60 1.77
C TRP A 24 -7.70 11.02 2.20
N ILE A 25 -7.92 9.71 2.00
CA ILE A 25 -9.16 9.04 2.43
C ILE A 25 -9.33 9.18 3.93
N PHE A 26 -8.25 8.98 4.69
CA PHE A 26 -8.25 9.08 6.14
C PHE A 26 -8.65 10.46 6.65
N THR A 27 -8.12 11.54 6.06
CA THR A 27 -8.46 12.91 6.50
C THR A 27 -9.84 13.30 6.02
N SER A 28 -10.17 13.02 4.76
CA SER A 28 -11.47 13.35 4.17
C SER A 28 -12.62 12.66 4.88
N LEU A 29 -12.46 11.38 5.25
CA LEU A 29 -13.51 10.62 5.90
C LEU A 29 -13.65 10.99 7.38
N TYR A 30 -12.57 11.46 8.02
CA TYR A 30 -12.60 11.96 9.40
C TYR A 30 -13.50 13.19 9.55
N ASP A 31 -13.47 14.11 8.58
CA ASP A 31 -14.30 15.33 8.61
C ASP A 31 -15.82 15.05 8.57
N HIS A 32 -16.22 13.86 8.11
CA HIS A 32 -17.61 13.44 8.02
C HIS A 32 -18.08 12.65 9.25
N LEU A 33 -17.21 12.38 10.22
CA LEU A 33 -17.56 11.57 11.38
C LEU A 33 -18.34 12.40 12.41
N PRO A 34 -19.41 11.83 12.99
CA PRO A 34 -20.11 12.45 14.11
C PRO A 34 -19.21 12.50 15.34
N GLN A 35 -19.41 13.50 16.19
CA GLN A 35 -18.60 13.73 17.39
C GLN A 35 -18.90 12.71 18.50
N ASN A 36 -18.44 11.48 18.30
CA ASN A 36 -18.59 10.35 19.19
C ASN A 36 -17.27 9.62 19.36
N ARG A 37 -16.83 9.50 20.63
CA ARG A 37 -15.57 8.84 20.99
C ARG A 37 -15.50 7.38 20.53
N PHE A 38 -16.60 6.62 20.61
CA PHE A 38 -16.61 5.23 20.17
C PHE A 38 -16.39 5.11 18.66
N ILE A 39 -17.03 5.99 17.88
CA ILE A 39 -16.93 5.99 16.42
C ILE A 39 -15.51 6.35 15.99
N HIS A 40 -14.90 7.37 16.61
CA HIS A 40 -13.51 7.70 16.36
C HIS A 40 -12.58 6.52 16.69
N LEU A 41 -12.79 5.83 17.81
CA LEU A 41 -11.94 4.72 18.23
C LEU A 41 -11.99 3.56 17.22
N VAL A 42 -13.20 3.15 16.81
CA VAL A 42 -13.37 2.12 15.77
C VAL A 42 -12.78 2.57 14.45
N TYR A 43 -12.97 3.83 14.07
CA TYR A 43 -12.42 4.43 12.84
C TYR A 43 -10.89 4.36 12.81
N PHE A 44 -10.23 4.81 13.88
CA PHE A 44 -8.76 4.77 14.00
C PHE A 44 -8.24 3.33 13.94
N VAL A 45 -8.88 2.39 14.61
CA VAL A 45 -8.48 0.97 14.58
C VAL A 45 -8.69 0.38 13.18
N ALA A 46 -9.86 0.58 12.57
CA ALA A 46 -10.19 0.00 11.28
C ALA A 46 -9.31 0.54 10.16
N LEU A 47 -9.10 1.85 10.07
CA LEU A 47 -8.22 2.44 9.05
C LEU A 47 -6.74 2.25 9.37
N GLY A 48 -6.37 2.29 10.66
CA GLY A 48 -5.01 2.02 11.13
C GLY A 48 -4.59 0.55 10.95
N MET A 49 -5.53 -0.38 10.81
CA MET A 49 -5.26 -1.76 10.39
C MET A 49 -5.50 -1.98 8.89
N GLY A 50 -6.45 -1.25 8.30
CA GLY A 50 -6.89 -1.41 6.92
C GLY A 50 -5.88 -0.94 5.86
N TRP A 51 -4.90 -0.12 6.22
CA TRP A 51 -3.90 0.39 5.26
C TRP A 51 -3.01 -0.69 4.64
N ILE A 52 -2.97 -1.89 5.24
CA ILE A 52 -2.19 -3.02 4.74
C ILE A 52 -2.80 -3.58 3.43
N LEU A 53 -4.12 -3.49 3.30
CA LEU A 53 -4.88 -4.01 2.14
C LEU A 53 -4.41 -3.44 0.80
N PRO A 54 -4.23 -2.10 0.63
CA PRO A 54 -3.68 -1.55 -0.59
C PRO A 54 -2.16 -1.76 -0.74
N VAL A 55 -1.43 -1.98 0.35
CA VAL A 55 0.03 -2.17 0.33
C VAL A 55 0.43 -3.58 -0.14
N ILE A 56 -0.30 -4.62 0.26
CA ILE A 56 -0.04 -6.03 -0.12
C ILE A 56 0.10 -6.25 -1.64
N PRO A 57 -0.86 -5.83 -2.51
CA PRO A 57 -0.77 -6.11 -3.94
C PRO A 57 0.46 -5.46 -4.58
N LEU A 58 0.85 -4.29 -4.08
CA LEU A 58 2.02 -3.58 -4.57
C LEU A 58 3.34 -4.26 -4.15
N ILE A 59 3.46 -4.67 -2.89
CA ILE A 59 4.62 -5.43 -2.40
C ILE A 59 4.73 -6.77 -3.13
N SER A 60 3.62 -7.47 -3.35
CA SER A 60 3.59 -8.72 -4.13
C SER A 60 4.11 -8.51 -5.56
N TRP A 61 3.68 -7.43 -6.22
CA TRP A 61 4.14 -7.09 -7.57
C TRP A 61 5.64 -6.74 -7.63
N MET A 62 6.16 -6.07 -6.60
CA MET A 62 7.59 -5.81 -6.43
C MET A 62 8.37 -7.10 -6.13
N GLY A 63 7.90 -7.96 -5.23
CA GLY A 63 8.57 -9.21 -4.85
C GLY A 63 8.67 -10.20 -6.02
N LYS A 64 7.65 -10.24 -6.88
CA LYS A 64 7.65 -11.00 -8.14
C LYS A 64 8.70 -10.49 -9.15
N ALA A 65 9.41 -9.39 -8.86
CA ALA A 65 10.47 -8.80 -9.69
C ALA A 65 11.84 -9.31 -9.33
N ASP A 66 11.94 -9.77 -8.09
CA ASP A 66 13.16 -10.23 -7.48
C ASP A 66 13.29 -11.75 -7.57
N GLU A 67 12.31 -12.45 -8.17
CA GLU A 67 12.46 -13.87 -8.50
C GLU A 67 13.64 -13.99 -9.50
N PRO A 68 14.81 -14.49 -9.04
CA PRO A 68 15.89 -14.70 -9.95
C PRO A 68 15.42 -15.77 -10.93
N LEU A 69 15.76 -15.62 -12.21
CA LEU A 69 15.76 -16.74 -13.13
C LEU A 69 16.70 -17.81 -12.53
N ASN A 70 16.17 -18.70 -11.69
CA ASN A 70 16.80 -19.96 -11.37
C ASN A 70 16.62 -20.85 -12.60
N THR A 71 17.31 -20.45 -13.68
CA THR A 71 17.65 -21.37 -14.75
C THR A 71 18.64 -22.31 -14.12
N GLY A 72 18.16 -23.47 -13.67
CA GLY A 72 19.00 -24.58 -13.30
C GLY A 72 19.85 -24.97 -14.51
N GLU A 73 21.04 -24.40 -14.58
CA GLU A 73 22.14 -24.93 -15.40
C GLU A 73 22.70 -26.11 -14.59
N ARG A 74 22.28 -27.30 -15.04
CA ARG A 74 22.77 -28.61 -14.62
C ARG A 74 24.19 -28.83 -15.15
#